data_AF-A0A4Q3S4Z1-F1
#
_entry.id   AF-A0A4Q3S4Z1-F1
#
_cell.length_a   1.000
_cell.length_b   1.000
_cell.length_c   1.000
_cell.angle_alpha   90.00
_cell.angle_beta   90.00
_cell.angle_gamma   90.00
#
_symmetry.space_group_name_H-M   'P 1'
#
loop_
_entity.id
_entity.type
_entity.pdbx_description
1 polymer ?
#
loop_
_entity_poly.entity_id
_entity_poly.type
_entity_poly.pdbx_seq_one_letter_code
_entity_poly.pdbx_strand_id
1 'polypeptide(L)' 'MKAATVHDIKQELLHLSASKLTEICLRLAKFKKENKELLTYLLFDAGDEAGYVASVKNEMEEGFA' A
#
# COMPACT_ATOMS: atom_id res chain seq x y z
N MET A 1 -6.65 23.30 5.53
CA MET A 1 -5.25 23.00 5.93
C MET A 1 -4.38 23.00 4.68
N LYS A 2 -3.16 23.55 4.72
CA LYS A 2 -2.16 23.30 3.67
C LYS A 2 -1.58 21.91 3.91
N ALA A 3 -1.45 21.11 2.86
CA ALA A 3 -0.74 19.83 2.95
C ALA A 3 0.75 20.11 3.22
N ALA A 4 1.36 19.32 4.10
CA ALA A 4 2.80 19.32 4.30
C ALA A 4 3.51 18.82 3.03
N THR A 5 4.77 19.20 2.84
CA THR A 5 5.52 18.70 1.68
C THR A 5 5.87 17.22 1.87
N VAL A 6 6.19 16.52 0.77
CA VAL A 6 6.66 15.13 0.84
C VAL A 6 7.92 15.01 1.71
N HIS A 7 8.78 16.04 1.70
CA HIS A 7 9.98 16.08 2.53
C HIS A 7 9.62 16.09 4.02
N ASP A 8 8.72 16.98 4.44
CA ASP A 8 8.30 17.11 5.84
C ASP A 8 7.63 15.82 6.34
N ILE A 9 6.75 15.25 5.51
CA ILE A 9 6.08 13.97 5.81
C ILE A 9 7.11 12.86 5.99
N LYS A 10 8.11 12.77 5.10
CA LYS A 10 9.17 11.76 5.19
C LYS A 10 9.97 11.90 6.48
N GLN A 11 10.37 13.12 6.86
CA GLN A 11 11.13 13.33 8.10
C GLN A 11 10.32 12.89 9.31
N GLU A 12 9.05 13.28 9.40
CA GLU A 12 8.20 12.89 10.52
C GLU A 12 8.04 11.37 10.60
N LEU A 13 7.77 10.69 9.48
CA LEU A 13 7.63 9.22 9.45
C LEU A 13 8.89 8.50 9.92
N LEU A 14 10.09 9.03 9.66
CA LEU A 14 11.36 8.46 10.13
C LEU A 14 11.59 8.63 11.64
N HIS A 15 10.94 9.60 12.28
CA HIS A 15 11.02 9.83 13.72
C HIS A 15 9.98 9.05 14.53
N LEU A 16 9.00 8.43 13.86
CA LEU A 16 7.96 7.66 14.54
C LEU A 16 8.43 6.24 14.90
N SER A 17 7.92 5.74 16.02
CA SER A 17 8.03 4.33 16.37
C SER A 17 7.27 3.46 15.36
N ALA A 18 7.71 2.21 15.18
CA ALA A 18 7.04 1.23 14.32
C ALA A 18 5.53 1.11 14.60
N SER A 19 5.10 1.07 15.88
CA SER A 19 3.68 0.97 16.24
C SER A 19 2.84 2.13 15.69
N LYS A 20 3.31 3.36 15.87
CA LYS A 20 2.64 4.55 15.34
C LYS A 20 2.62 4.56 13.81
N LEU A 21 3.70 4.13 13.16
CA LEU A 21 3.76 4.02 11.71
C LEU A 21 2.72 3.00 11.19
N THR A 22 2.61 1.83 11.84
CA THR A 22 1.59 0.83 11.53
C THR A 22 0.18 1.40 11.67
N GLU A 23 -0.12 2.13 12.73
CA GLU A 23 -1.42 2.79 12.92
C GLU A 23 -1.76 3.77 11.79
N ILE A 24 -0.77 4.55 11.33
CA ILE A 24 -0.94 5.47 10.20
C ILE A 24 -1.22 4.69 8.90
N CYS A 25 -0.46 3.65 8.60
CA CYS A 25 -0.68 2.81 7.41
C CYS A 25 -2.07 2.17 7.42
N LEU A 26 -2.52 1.64 8.57
CA LEU A 26 -3.87 1.06 8.73
C LEU A 26 -4.95 2.12 8.53
N ARG A 27 -4.75 3.33 9.05
CA ARG A 27 -5.67 4.45 8.83
C ARG A 27 -5.78 4.80 7.34
N LEU A 28 -4.65 4.89 6.63
CA LEU A 28 -4.63 5.16 5.19
C LEU A 28 -5.39 4.10 4.38
N ALA A 29 -5.21 2.81 4.71
CA ALA A 29 -5.89 1.69 4.07
C ALA A 29 -7.40 1.67 4.33
N LYS A 30 -7.83 2.05 5.55
CA LYS A 30 -9.25 2.07 5.92
C LYS A 30 -10.05 3.08 5.11
N PHE A 31 -9.47 4.23 4.80
CA PHE A 31 -10.20 5.35 4.17
C PHE A 31 -10.08 5.41 2.65
N LYS A 32 -9.16 4.66 2.04
CA LYS A 32 -8.92 4.68 0.59
C LYS A 32 -8.60 3.28 0.06
N LYS A 33 -9.40 2.79 -0.90
CA LYS A 33 -9.27 1.44 -1.49
C LYS A 33 -7.90 1.28 -2.14
N GLU A 34 -7.46 2.28 -2.88
CA GLU A 34 -6.19 2.32 -3.60
C GLU A 34 -4.99 2.19 -2.64
N ASN A 35 -5.08 2.78 -1.44
CA ASN A 35 -4.05 2.62 -0.41
C ASN A 35 -4.02 1.19 0.15
N LYS A 36 -5.19 0.57 0.33
CA LYS A 36 -5.29 -0.82 0.77
C LYS A 36 -4.68 -1.76 -0.27
N GLU A 37 -5.02 -1.58 -1.54
CA GLU A 37 -4.47 -2.37 -2.65
C GLU A 37 -2.95 -2.23 -2.76
N LEU A 38 -2.43 -0.99 -2.67
CA LEU A 38 -0.98 -0.76 -2.67
C LEU A 38 -0.28 -1.42 -1.48
N LEU A 39 -0.85 -1.34 -0.27
CA LEU A 39 -0.27 -2.03 0.88
C LEU A 39 -0.31 -3.54 0.73
N THR A 40 -1.37 -4.11 0.17
CA THR A 40 -1.42 -5.55 -0.14
C THR A 40 -0.27 -5.93 -1.05
N TYR A 41 -0.11 -5.19 -2.15
CA TYR A 41 0.98 -5.44 -3.09
C TYR A 41 2.36 -5.35 -2.41
N LEU A 42 2.64 -4.25 -1.70
CA LEU A 42 3.96 -4.05 -1.08
C LEU A 42 4.30 -5.06 0.01
N LEU A 43 3.30 -5.57 0.75
CA LEU A 43 3.52 -6.45 1.90
C LEU A 43 3.49 -7.94 1.54
N PHE A 44 2.73 -8.34 0.53
CA PHE A 44 2.49 -9.75 0.22
C PHE A 44 2.98 -10.14 -1.18
N ASP A 45 2.92 -9.22 -2.15
CA ASP A 45 3.11 -9.57 -3.56
C ASP A 45 4.46 -9.06 -4.13
N ALA A 46 5.01 -7.98 -3.58
CA ALA A 46 6.24 -7.35 -4.08
C ALA A 46 7.49 -8.24 -3.91
N GLY A 47 7.42 -9.26 -3.05
CA GLY A 47 8.46 -10.28 -2.91
C GLY A 47 8.46 -11.33 -4.02
N ASP A 48 7.35 -11.45 -4.78
CA ASP A 48 7.18 -12.37 -5.91
C ASP A 48 6.35 -11.69 -7.01
N GLU A 49 6.97 -10.70 -7.66
CA GLU A 49 6.33 -9.93 -8.73
C GLU A 49 5.86 -10.82 -9.89
N ALA A 50 6.59 -11.92 -10.18
CA ALA A 50 6.20 -12.86 -11.22
C ALA A 50 4.91 -13.61 -10.87
N GLY A 51 4.76 -14.06 -9.61
CA GLY A 51 3.52 -14.66 -9.10
C GLY A 51 2.35 -13.68 -9.14
N TYR A 52 2.57 -12.42 -8.76
CA TYR A 52 1.55 -11.38 -8.85
C TYR A 52 1.08 -11.10 -10.29
N VAL A 53 2.00 -11.00 -11.25
CA VAL A 53 1.64 -10.82 -12.67
C VAL A 53 0.82 -12.01 -13.18
N ALA A 54 1.13 -13.23 -12.74
CA ALA A 54 0.38 -14.42 -13.11
C ALA A 54 -1.03 -14.43 -12.50
N SER A 55 -1.19 -14.08 -11.21
CA SER A 55 -2.49 -14.04 -10.56
C SER A 55 -3.42 -13.00 -11.19
N VAL A 56 -2.91 -11.81 -11.52
CA VAL A 56 -3.68 -10.76 -12.20
C VAL A 56 -4.16 -11.23 -13.58
N LYS A 57 -3.31 -11.93 -14.34
CA LYS A 57 -3.71 -12.50 -15.64
C LYS A 57 -4.83 -13.52 -15.49
N ASN A 58 -4.74 -14.39 -14.49
CA ASN A 58 -5.78 -15.38 -14.21
C ASN A 58 -7.10 -14.71 -13.79
N GLU A 59 -7.07 -13.71 -12.91
CA GLU A 59 -8.29 -12.94 -12.54
C GLU A 59 -8.93 -12.27 -13.77
N MET A 60 -8.11 -11.73 -14.70
CA MET A 60 -8.61 -11.16 -15.94
C MET A 60 -9.22 -12.22 -16.86
N GLU A 61 -8.65 -13.42 -16.95
CA GLU A 61 -9.25 -14.51 -17.72
C GLU A 61 -10.58 -14.97 -17.12
N GLU A 62 -10.67 -15.10 -15.79
CA GLU A 62 -11.91 -15.49 -15.09
C GLU A 62 -13.01 -14.43 -15.16
N GLY A 63 -12.66 -13.15 -15.06
CA GLY A 63 -13.63 -12.05 -15.05
C GLY A 63 -14.27 -11.73 -16.40
N PHE A 64 -13.71 -12.26 -17.49
CA PHE A 64 -14.15 -12.03 -18.86
C PHE A 64 -14.51 -13.33 -19.62
N ALA A 65 -14.64 -14.46 -18.92
CA ALA A 65 -15.07 -15.75 -19.45
C ALA A 65 -16.61 -15.91 -19.54
#